data_AF-A0A0G0GM10-F1
#
_entry.id   AF-A0A0G0GM10-F1
#
_cell.length_a   1.000
_cell.length_b   1.000
_cell.length_c   1.000
_cell.angle_alpha   90.00
_cell.angle_beta   90.00
_cell.angle_gamma   90.00
#
_symmetry.space_group_name_H-M   'P 1'
#
loop_
_entity.id
_entity.type
_entity.pdbx_description
1 polymer ?
#
loop_
_entity_poly.entity_id
_entity_poly.type
_entity_poly.pdbx_seq_one_letter_code
_entity_poly.pdbx_strand_id
1 'polypeptide(L)'
;MINLLNRKEKYEGFSLVEMLITIVIMGVVMMTASSTLTTLIKISTVSSNKTRVRSESEFVLELVRRTVRNSNPSDVYVYSTVDLRKYDPNQNTVVDNVAFDPTIKTRYATSLIENEVGNEIHFRPYGYESWICIAYFSSTEDDTVGYILKTSAQDLLDKQETCFDETASRYVIPLNSEVVNVKSFEIAYTMLKDSNYLIRFDIEAEPTQWYLAAGAPVKKIVHRQAVVSTEGIVW
;
A
#
# COMPACT_ATOMS: atom_id res chain seq x y z
N MET A 1 -1.75 45.28 -70.65
CA MET A 1 -2.82 44.32 -71.00
C MET A 1 -2.64 43.10 -70.09
N ILE A 2 -3.33 43.08 -68.95
CA ILE A 2 -3.33 41.94 -68.00
C ILE A 2 -4.78 41.50 -67.91
N ASN A 3 -5.09 40.36 -68.55
CA ASN A 3 -6.40 39.72 -68.49
C ASN A 3 -6.55 39.05 -67.11
N LEU A 4 -7.27 39.71 -66.20
CA LEU A 4 -7.81 39.07 -65.01
C LEU A 4 -8.95 38.14 -65.44
N LEU A 5 -8.61 36.88 -65.71
CA LEU A 5 -9.57 35.80 -65.87
C LEU A 5 -10.34 35.64 -64.55
N ASN A 6 -11.53 36.23 -64.54
CA ASN A 6 -12.53 36.11 -63.50
C ASN A 6 -13.07 34.67 -63.50
N ARG A 7 -12.32 33.71 -62.93
CA ARG A 7 -12.84 32.37 -62.60
C ARG A 7 -13.81 32.53 -61.44
N LYS A 8 -15.10 32.67 -61.78
CA LYS A 8 -16.19 32.42 -60.84
C LYS A 8 -16.19 30.92 -60.54
N GLU A 9 -15.43 30.49 -59.54
CA GLU A 9 -15.67 29.19 -58.93
C GLU A 9 -17.06 29.25 -58.28
N LYS A 10 -18.05 28.69 -58.97
CA LYS A 10 -19.38 28.44 -58.42
C LYS A 10 -19.18 27.39 -57.33
N TYR A 11 -19.32 27.79 -56.07
CA TYR A 11 -19.60 26.84 -55.00
C TYR A 11 -20.95 26.19 -55.32
N GLU A 12 -20.93 24.96 -55.82
CA GLU A 12 -22.13 24.14 -55.88
C GLU A 12 -22.48 23.80 -54.43
N GLY A 13 -23.62 24.32 -53.95
CA GLY A 13 -24.09 24.02 -52.61
C GLY A 13 -24.35 22.52 -52.47
N PHE A 14 -23.84 21.94 -51.40
CA PHE A 14 -24.07 20.52 -51.07
C PHE A 14 -25.56 20.20 -51.08
N SER A 15 -25.92 19.07 -51.71
CA SER A 15 -27.29 18.56 -51.68
C SER A 15 -27.69 18.22 -50.25
N LEU A 16 -28.97 18.41 -49.90
CA LEU A 16 -29.51 18.05 -48.59
C LEU A 16 -29.25 16.57 -48.25
N VAL A 17 -29.30 15.69 -49.25
CA VAL A 17 -29.00 14.26 -49.10
C VAL A 17 -27.53 14.03 -48.72
N GLU A 18 -26.62 14.80 -49.32
CA GLU A 18 -25.18 14.68 -49.07
C GLU A 18 -24.81 15.20 -47.66
N MET A 19 -25.47 16.27 -47.21
CA MET A 19 -25.36 16.75 -45.83
C MET A 19 -25.88 15.72 -44.82
N LEU A 20 -26.97 15.01 -45.14
CA LEU A 20 -27.53 14.01 -44.23
C LEU A 20 -26.61 12.78 -44.12
N ILE A 21 -26.02 12.32 -45.23
CA ILE A 21 -25.06 11.20 -45.24
C ILE A 21 -23.80 11.56 -44.44
N THR A 22 -23.26 12.77 -44.61
CA THR A 22 -22.05 13.20 -43.88
C THR A 22 -22.27 13.29 -42.36
N ILE A 23 -23.44 13.75 -41.90
CA ILE A 23 -23.79 13.76 -40.47
C ILE A 23 -23.85 12.33 -39.92
N VAL A 24 -24.43 11.38 -40.67
CA VAL A 24 -24.49 9.97 -40.25
C VAL A 24 -23.07 9.37 -40.14
N ILE A 25 -22.21 9.61 -41.13
CA ILE A 25 -20.82 9.13 -41.11
C ILE A 25 -20.05 9.75 -39.92
N MET A 26 -20.16 11.06 -39.72
CA MET A 26 -19.54 11.74 -38.57
C MET A 26 -20.07 11.19 -37.24
N GLY A 27 -21.36 10.88 -37.14
CA GLY A 27 -21.95 10.28 -35.95
C GLY A 27 -21.31 8.94 -35.60
N VAL A 28 -21.15 8.05 -36.58
CA VAL A 28 -20.49 6.75 -36.39
C VAL A 28 -19.02 6.92 -35.98
N VAL A 29 -18.29 7.80 -36.66
CA VAL A 29 -16.88 8.08 -36.33
C VAL A 29 -16.77 8.64 -34.91
N MET A 30 -17.62 9.58 -34.52
CA MET A 30 -17.62 10.18 -33.18
C MET A 30 -17.95 9.14 -32.09
N MET A 31 -18.90 8.23 -32.35
CA MET A 31 -19.24 7.14 -31.42
C MET A 31 -18.04 6.20 -31.19
N THR A 32 -17.36 5.79 -32.27
CA THR A 32 -16.18 4.93 -32.16
C THR A 32 -15.04 5.65 -31.41
N ALA A 33 -14.77 6.92 -31.73
CA ALA A 33 -13.77 7.72 -31.05
C ALA A 33 -14.07 7.89 -29.56
N SER A 34 -15.32 8.20 -29.20
CA SER A 34 -15.75 8.34 -27.80
C SER A 34 -15.56 7.05 -26.98
N SER A 35 -15.91 5.90 -27.56
CA SER A 35 -15.72 4.60 -26.93
C SER A 35 -14.24 4.27 -26.69
N THR A 36 -13.39 4.50 -27.70
CA THR A 36 -11.94 4.27 -27.56
C THR A 36 -11.31 5.20 -26.53
N LEU A 37 -11.66 6.49 -26.53
CA LEU A 37 -11.16 7.46 -25.55
C LEU A 37 -11.55 7.08 -24.12
N THR A 38 -12.81 6.70 -23.90
CA THR A 38 -13.29 6.25 -22.58
C THR A 38 -12.53 5.01 -22.10
N THR A 39 -12.26 4.07 -23.01
CA THR A 39 -11.49 2.86 -22.69
C THR A 39 -10.05 3.19 -22.31
N LEU A 40 -9.39 4.08 -23.06
CA LEU A 40 -8.04 4.54 -22.76
C LEU A 40 -7.96 5.25 -21.41
N ILE A 41 -8.93 6.11 -21.09
CA ILE A 41 -8.99 6.80 -19.79
C ILE A 41 -9.09 5.78 -18.67
N LYS A 42 -10.01 4.81 -18.75
CA LYS A 42 -10.19 3.78 -17.72
C LYS A 42 -8.94 2.91 -17.52
N ILE A 43 -8.27 2.51 -18.61
CA ILE A 43 -7.05 1.71 -18.53
C ILE A 43 -5.91 2.54 -17.94
N SER A 44 -5.78 3.80 -18.36
CA SER A 44 -4.75 4.72 -17.86
C SER A 44 -4.89 4.97 -16.35
N THR A 45 -6.11 5.25 -15.87
CA THR A 45 -6.35 5.47 -14.44
C THR A 45 -6.07 4.22 -13.61
N VAL A 46 -6.52 3.06 -14.08
CA VAL A 46 -6.27 1.78 -13.40
C VAL A 46 -4.79 1.42 -13.38
N SER A 47 -4.09 1.63 -14.49
CA SER A 47 -2.63 1.42 -14.56
C SER A 47 -1.88 2.35 -13.61
N SER A 48 -2.28 3.62 -13.57
CA SER A 48 -1.71 4.63 -12.66
C SER A 48 -1.91 4.24 -11.20
N ASN A 49 -3.16 3.94 -10.80
CA ASN A 49 -3.48 3.53 -9.43
C ASN A 49 -2.72 2.25 -9.03
N LYS A 50 -2.63 1.27 -9.93
CA LYS A 50 -1.88 0.05 -9.67
C LYS A 50 -0.37 0.28 -9.55
N THR A 51 0.18 1.21 -10.34
CA THR A 51 1.59 1.62 -10.26
C THR A 51 1.88 2.35 -8.95
N ARG A 52 0.95 3.20 -8.51
CA ARG A 52 1.05 3.88 -7.21
C ARG A 52 1.09 2.91 -6.05
N VAL A 53 0.17 1.94 -6.00
CA VAL A 53 0.18 0.86 -4.99
C VAL A 53 1.53 0.13 -5.00
N ARG A 54 2.05 -0.24 -6.18
CA ARG A 54 3.36 -0.88 -6.29
C ARG A 54 4.49 -0.05 -5.70
N SER A 55 4.53 1.24 -6.01
CA SER A 55 5.57 2.15 -5.55
C SER A 55 5.50 2.37 -4.04
N GLU A 56 4.29 2.52 -3.49
CA GLU A 56 4.11 2.72 -2.04
C GLU A 56 4.46 1.43 -1.27
N SER A 57 4.01 0.25 -1.72
CA SER A 57 4.41 -1.02 -1.10
C SER A 57 5.93 -1.25 -1.17
N GLU A 58 6.58 -0.89 -2.28
CA GLU A 58 8.03 -0.99 -2.41
C GLU A 58 8.75 -0.03 -1.47
N PHE A 59 8.27 1.20 -1.31
CA PHE A 59 8.79 2.15 -0.32
C PHE A 59 8.71 1.58 1.12
N VAL A 60 7.57 1.01 1.50
CA VAL A 60 7.41 0.38 2.83
C VAL A 60 8.41 -0.75 3.01
N LEU A 61 8.53 -1.65 2.02
CA LEU A 61 9.48 -2.76 2.08
C LEU A 61 10.93 -2.30 2.15
N GLU A 62 11.33 -1.27 1.41
CA GLU A 62 12.68 -0.71 1.49
C GLU A 62 12.95 -0.07 2.85
N LEU A 63 11.98 0.65 3.41
CA LEU A 63 12.10 1.24 4.74
C LEU A 63 12.29 0.15 5.80
N VAL A 64 11.44 -0.88 5.79
CA VAL A 64 11.53 -2.02 6.70
C VAL A 64 12.88 -2.73 6.52
N ARG A 65 13.27 -3.05 5.28
CA ARG A 65 14.53 -3.73 4.96
C ARG A 65 15.74 -2.97 5.50
N ARG A 66 15.83 -1.66 5.26
CA ARG A 66 16.93 -0.83 5.75
C ARG A 66 17.00 -0.81 7.27
N THR A 67 15.85 -0.81 7.93
CA THR A 67 15.81 -0.69 9.38
C THR A 67 16.14 -2.01 10.08
N VAL A 68 15.65 -3.14 9.53
CA VAL A 68 15.94 -4.50 10.01
C VAL A 68 17.38 -4.92 9.73
N ARG A 69 17.95 -4.52 8.59
CA ARG A 69 19.36 -4.81 8.30
C ARG A 69 20.30 -4.23 9.37
N ASN A 70 19.95 -3.06 9.90
CA ASN A 70 20.72 -2.34 10.91
C ASN A 70 20.30 -2.69 12.36
N SER A 71 19.39 -3.65 12.57
CA SER A 71 18.96 -4.04 13.92
C SER A 71 19.86 -5.10 14.53
N ASN A 72 19.99 -5.03 15.86
CA ASN A 72 20.64 -6.07 16.62
C ASN A 72 19.82 -7.37 16.53
N PRO A 73 20.39 -8.51 16.08
CA PRO A 73 19.67 -9.78 16.00
C PRO A 73 18.98 -10.16 17.32
N SER A 74 19.58 -9.88 18.47
CA SER A 74 19.00 -10.18 19.78
C SER A 74 17.78 -9.34 20.15
N ASP A 75 17.57 -8.21 19.46
CA ASP A 75 16.52 -7.24 19.73
C ASP A 75 15.53 -7.17 18.55
N VAL A 76 15.12 -8.33 18.04
CA VAL A 76 14.07 -8.45 17.02
C VAL A 76 12.97 -9.38 17.54
N TYR A 77 11.75 -8.87 17.58
CA TYR A 77 10.57 -9.61 18.03
C TYR A 77 9.44 -9.48 17.00
N VAL A 78 8.87 -10.62 16.60
CA VAL A 78 7.70 -10.67 15.71
C VAL A 78 6.48 -11.12 16.52
N TYR A 79 5.33 -10.48 16.28
CA TYR A 79 4.07 -10.71 16.99
C TYR A 79 2.90 -10.88 16.02
N SER A 80 1.85 -11.55 16.51
CA SER A 80 0.56 -11.70 15.83
C SER A 80 -0.57 -11.05 16.63
N THR A 81 -1.02 -9.90 16.16
CA THR A 81 -1.96 -8.96 16.80
C THR A 81 -3.13 -8.54 15.90
N VAL A 82 -3.28 -9.17 14.72
CA VAL A 82 -4.30 -8.81 13.69
C VAL A 82 -5.71 -8.66 14.26
N ASP A 83 -6.14 -9.58 15.14
CA ASP A 83 -7.52 -9.61 15.64
C ASP A 83 -7.73 -8.72 16.89
N LEU A 84 -6.65 -8.26 17.50
CA LEU A 84 -6.67 -7.62 18.83
C LEU A 84 -6.73 -6.11 18.75
N ARG A 85 -6.14 -5.52 17.70
CA ARG A 85 -5.95 -4.07 17.57
C ARG A 85 -6.43 -3.56 16.23
N LYS A 86 -7.00 -2.37 16.26
CA LYS A 86 -7.45 -1.63 15.08
C LYS A 86 -6.88 -0.24 15.09
N TYR A 87 -6.77 0.35 13.92
CA TYR A 87 -6.29 1.71 13.75
C TYR A 87 -7.46 2.67 13.56
N ASP A 88 -7.51 3.74 14.36
CA ASP A 88 -8.44 4.84 14.16
C ASP A 88 -7.77 5.94 13.31
N PRO A 89 -8.16 6.09 12.03
CA PRO A 89 -7.57 7.11 11.16
C PRO A 89 -7.97 8.54 11.53
N ASN A 90 -9.07 8.77 12.25
CA ASN A 90 -9.50 10.11 12.65
C ASN A 90 -8.72 10.61 13.86
N GLN A 91 -8.47 9.72 14.82
CA GLN A 91 -7.71 10.05 16.03
C GLN A 91 -6.20 9.80 15.86
N ASN A 92 -5.78 9.12 14.78
CA ASN A 92 -4.41 8.71 14.52
C ASN A 92 -3.84 7.87 15.68
N THR A 93 -4.65 6.97 16.21
CA THR A 93 -4.34 6.11 17.36
C THR A 93 -4.62 4.65 17.04
N VAL A 94 -3.92 3.74 17.71
CA VAL A 94 -4.26 2.31 17.70
C VAL A 94 -5.12 2.04 18.93
N VAL A 95 -6.29 1.47 18.71
CA VAL A 95 -7.26 1.13 19.75
C VAL A 95 -7.40 -0.38 19.84
N ASP A 96 -7.65 -0.86 21.05
CA ASP A 96 -7.93 -2.28 21.25
C ASP A 96 -9.35 -2.61 20.73
N ASN A 97 -9.46 -3.64 19.91
CA ASN A 97 -10.72 -4.09 19.29
C ASN A 97 -11.70 -4.65 20.33
N VAL A 98 -11.19 -5.08 21.48
CA VAL A 98 -11.97 -5.62 22.59
C VAL A 98 -11.60 -4.83 23.84
N ALA A 99 -12.60 -4.35 24.58
CA ALA A 99 -12.41 -3.60 25.82
C ALA A 99 -11.56 -4.42 26.81
N PHE A 100 -10.26 -4.08 26.88
CA PHE A 100 -9.30 -4.60 27.83
C PHE A 100 -9.22 -6.13 27.90
N ASP A 101 -8.78 -6.78 26.82
CA ASP A 101 -8.43 -8.20 26.91
C ASP A 101 -7.07 -8.36 27.63
N PRO A 102 -7.01 -9.00 28.82
CA PRO A 102 -5.74 -9.34 29.46
C PRO A 102 -4.83 -10.20 28.57
N THR A 103 -5.33 -10.76 27.47
CA THR A 103 -4.52 -11.50 26.48
C THR A 103 -3.54 -10.62 25.70
N ILE A 104 -3.76 -9.30 25.56
CA ILE A 104 -2.84 -8.43 24.80
C ILE A 104 -1.44 -8.46 25.41
N LYS A 105 -1.34 -8.31 26.74
CA LYS A 105 -0.05 -8.43 27.46
C LYS A 105 0.55 -9.83 27.32
N THR A 106 -0.27 -10.88 27.26
CA THR A 106 0.25 -12.25 27.06
C THR A 106 0.78 -12.48 25.65
N ARG A 107 0.25 -11.79 24.63
CA ARG A 107 0.70 -11.93 23.23
C ARG A 107 2.00 -11.19 22.97
N TYR A 108 2.27 -10.12 23.72
CA TYR A 108 3.57 -9.46 23.72
C TYR A 108 4.61 -10.14 24.64
N ALA A 109 4.17 -11.01 25.55
CA ALA A 109 5.06 -11.72 26.48
C ALA A 109 5.96 -12.77 25.80
N THR A 110 5.53 -13.32 24.65
CA THR A 110 6.31 -14.27 23.86
C THR A 110 6.28 -13.90 22.39
N SER A 111 7.44 -13.67 21.79
CA SER A 111 7.54 -13.54 20.34
C SER A 111 7.20 -14.87 19.66
N LEU A 112 6.65 -14.76 18.44
CA LEU A 112 6.36 -15.91 17.58
C LEU A 112 7.62 -16.76 17.37
N ILE A 113 7.42 -18.07 17.18
CA ILE A 113 8.53 -18.98 16.87
C ILE A 113 8.89 -18.92 15.37
N GLU A 114 9.98 -19.61 15.00
CA GLU A 114 10.47 -19.67 13.63
C GLU A 114 9.38 -20.12 12.63
N ASN A 115 9.31 -19.46 11.47
CA ASN A 115 8.34 -19.67 10.39
C ASN A 115 6.86 -19.42 10.73
N GLU A 116 6.53 -18.96 11.93
CA GLU A 116 5.19 -18.44 12.20
C GLU A 116 5.01 -17.06 11.56
N VAL A 117 3.79 -16.83 11.07
CA VAL A 117 3.42 -15.59 10.39
C VAL A 117 2.84 -14.61 11.41
N GLY A 118 3.51 -13.49 11.57
CA GLY A 118 3.04 -12.32 12.31
C GLY A 118 2.65 -11.17 11.39
N ASN A 119 2.09 -10.13 11.98
CA ASN A 119 1.72 -8.86 11.33
C ASN A 119 2.44 -7.65 11.93
N GLU A 120 3.23 -7.88 12.99
CA GLU A 120 3.89 -6.86 13.77
C GLU A 120 5.33 -7.26 14.07
N ILE A 121 6.25 -6.32 13.90
CA ILE A 121 7.67 -6.51 14.16
C ILE A 121 8.22 -5.32 14.94
N HIS A 122 8.91 -5.63 16.03
CA HIS A 122 9.60 -4.68 16.89
C HIS A 122 11.09 -4.97 16.79
N PHE A 123 11.88 -3.94 16.50
CA PHE A 123 13.32 -4.09 16.44
C PHE A 123 14.05 -2.86 16.96
N ARG A 124 15.29 -3.08 17.41
CA ARG A 124 16.19 -2.02 17.86
C ARG A 124 17.42 -1.89 16.95
N PRO A 125 17.61 -0.74 16.29
CA PRO A 125 18.82 -0.46 15.53
C PRO A 125 20.07 -0.38 16.42
N TYR A 126 21.22 -0.79 15.89
CA TYR A 126 22.50 -0.68 16.60
C TYR A 126 22.82 0.78 16.97
N GLY A 127 23.15 1.01 18.25
CA GLY A 127 23.53 2.34 18.75
C GLY A 127 22.35 3.29 19.03
N TYR A 128 21.10 2.79 18.93
CA TYR A 128 19.90 3.54 19.29
C TYR A 128 19.29 2.99 20.58
N GLU A 129 18.81 3.90 21.43
CA GLU A 129 18.04 3.53 22.63
C GLU A 129 16.56 3.29 22.27
N SER A 130 16.07 3.83 21.16
CA SER A 130 14.66 3.70 20.81
C SER A 130 14.35 2.43 20.02
N TRP A 131 13.25 1.78 20.37
CA TRP A 131 12.61 0.74 19.56
C TRP A 131 11.91 1.36 18.35
N ILE A 132 11.91 0.63 17.25
CA ILE A 132 11.10 0.93 16.07
C ILE A 132 10.14 -0.23 15.88
N CYS A 133 8.86 0.11 15.73
CA CYS A 133 7.79 -0.86 15.68
C CYS A 133 6.96 -0.61 14.44
N ILE A 134 6.73 -1.70 13.69
CA ILE A 134 5.98 -1.67 12.44
C ILE A 134 4.92 -2.76 12.53
N ALA A 135 3.66 -2.38 12.30
CA ALA A 135 2.55 -3.30 12.40
C ALA A 135 1.50 -3.02 11.35
N TYR A 136 0.70 -4.04 11.05
CA TYR A 136 -0.49 -3.92 10.24
C TYR A 136 -1.75 -4.06 11.09
N PHE A 137 -2.67 -3.11 10.91
CA PHE A 137 -3.97 -3.08 11.56
C PHE A 137 -5.06 -2.69 10.56
N SER A 138 -6.24 -3.29 10.71
CA SER A 138 -7.45 -2.85 10.00
C SER A 138 -8.00 -1.56 10.62
N SER A 139 -8.72 -0.78 9.83
CA SER A 139 -9.40 0.43 10.29
C SER A 139 -10.49 0.12 11.33
N THR A 140 -10.77 1.06 12.23
CA THR A 140 -11.98 1.03 13.07
C THR A 140 -13.24 1.43 12.31
N GLU A 141 -13.10 2.21 11.22
CA GLU A 141 -14.24 2.67 10.41
C GLU A 141 -14.71 1.63 9.38
N ASP A 142 -13.76 0.92 8.78
CA ASP A 142 -13.99 -0.08 7.74
C ASP A 142 -12.95 -1.21 7.84
N ASP A 143 -13.39 -2.37 8.33
CA ASP A 143 -12.55 -3.56 8.50
C ASP A 143 -11.94 -4.07 7.18
N THR A 144 -12.44 -3.63 6.04
CA THR A 144 -11.88 -3.97 4.73
C THR A 144 -10.67 -3.11 4.34
N VAL A 145 -10.40 -2.03 5.08
CA VAL A 145 -9.27 -1.12 4.86
C VAL A 145 -8.20 -1.39 5.90
N GLY A 146 -6.98 -1.67 5.45
CA GLY A 146 -5.83 -1.88 6.33
C GLY A 146 -4.72 -0.87 6.12
N TYR A 147 -3.98 -0.64 7.20
CA TYR A 147 -2.86 0.30 7.27
C TYR A 147 -1.62 -0.38 7.81
N ILE A 148 -0.46 -0.02 7.26
CA ILE A 148 0.84 -0.34 7.85
C ILE A 148 1.28 0.88 8.62
N LEU A 149 1.45 0.72 9.92
CA LEU A 149 1.80 1.79 10.84
C LEU A 149 3.23 1.64 11.31
N LYS A 150 3.88 2.77 11.52
CA LYS A 150 5.20 2.86 12.16
C LYS A 150 5.09 3.73 13.41
N THR A 151 5.71 3.27 14.47
CA THR A 151 5.87 4.02 15.73
C THR A 151 7.27 3.77 16.30
N SER A 152 7.61 4.52 17.35
CA SER A 152 8.85 4.33 18.10
C SER A 152 8.61 4.42 19.60
N ALA A 153 9.24 3.56 20.38
CA ALA A 153 9.23 3.60 21.85
C ALA A 153 10.61 3.95 22.38
N GLN A 154 10.70 4.79 23.42
CA GLN A 154 11.97 5.08 24.11
C GLN A 154 12.19 4.09 25.26
N ASP A 155 13.40 3.54 25.39
CA ASP A 155 13.70 2.48 26.37
C ASP A 155 13.62 2.88 27.84
N LEU A 156 13.71 4.18 28.16
CA LEU A 156 13.94 4.62 29.54
C LEU A 156 12.76 4.31 30.50
N LEU A 157 11.56 4.10 29.98
CA LEU A 157 10.36 3.77 30.78
C LEU A 157 9.45 2.71 30.13
N ASP A 158 9.66 2.37 28.86
CA ASP A 158 8.71 1.63 28.06
C ASP A 158 9.35 0.42 27.35
N LYS A 159 8.84 -0.77 27.64
CA LYS A 159 9.23 -2.01 26.96
C LYS A 159 8.75 -2.02 25.51
N GLN A 160 9.35 -2.85 24.65
CA GLN A 160 8.92 -3.04 23.26
C GLN A 160 7.42 -3.37 23.12
N GLU A 161 6.82 -3.95 24.15
CA GLU A 161 5.40 -4.34 24.21
C GLU A 161 4.44 -3.13 24.13
N THR A 162 4.87 -1.95 24.57
CA THR A 162 3.98 -0.77 24.62
C THR A 162 3.95 0.01 23.31
N CYS A 163 4.61 -0.47 22.25
CA CYS A 163 4.83 0.30 21.01
C CYS A 163 3.56 0.94 20.43
N PHE A 164 2.43 0.23 20.48
CA PHE A 164 1.13 0.68 20.01
C PHE A 164 0.09 0.87 21.14
N ASP A 165 0.52 1.11 22.38
CA ASP A 165 -0.40 1.43 23.48
C ASP A 165 -0.95 2.85 23.36
N GLU A 166 -2.27 2.98 23.49
CA GLU A 166 -3.02 4.24 23.39
C GLU A 166 -2.59 5.29 24.45
N THR A 167 -2.10 4.83 25.61
CA THR A 167 -1.68 5.69 26.73
C THR A 167 -0.29 6.26 26.56
N ALA A 168 0.54 5.69 25.68
CA ALA A 168 1.83 6.23 25.35
C ALA A 168 1.61 7.30 24.27
N SER A 169 1.77 8.58 24.62
CA SER A 169 1.60 9.71 23.69
C SER A 169 2.65 9.66 22.56
N ARG A 170 2.45 8.78 21.58
CA ARG A 170 3.41 8.45 20.53
C ARG A 170 2.81 8.75 19.19
N TYR A 171 3.63 9.33 18.34
CA TYR A 171 3.24 9.66 16.98
C TYR A 171 3.22 8.38 16.15
N VAL A 172 2.01 7.93 15.79
CA VAL A 172 1.80 6.84 14.84
C VAL A 172 1.86 7.41 13.43
N ILE A 173 2.65 6.77 12.57
CA ILE A 173 2.88 7.17 11.18
C ILE A 173 2.28 6.10 10.27
N PRO A 174 1.18 6.37 9.55
CA PRO A 174 0.73 5.50 8.47
C PRO A 174 1.73 5.54 7.31
N LEU A 175 2.20 4.38 6.88
CA LEU A 175 3.18 4.23 5.81
C LEU A 175 2.55 4.10 4.42
N ASN A 176 1.26 3.77 4.34
CA ASN A 176 0.46 3.78 3.11
C ASN A 176 -0.46 5.00 3.07
N SER A 177 -0.75 5.51 1.86
CA SER A 177 -1.71 6.59 1.68
C SER A 177 -3.16 6.08 1.58
N GLU A 178 -4.13 6.98 1.71
CA GLU A 178 -5.58 6.69 1.62
C GLU A 178 -6.02 6.05 0.29
N VAL A 179 -5.22 6.16 -0.76
CA VAL A 179 -5.55 5.52 -2.05
C VAL A 179 -5.06 4.09 -2.16
N VAL A 180 -4.31 3.61 -1.16
CA VAL A 180 -3.76 2.26 -1.07
C VAL A 180 -4.37 1.56 0.14
N ASN A 181 -5.13 0.51 -0.15
CA ASN A 181 -5.67 -0.37 0.86
C ASN A 181 -4.75 -1.59 1.02
N VAL A 182 -4.16 -1.76 2.19
CA VAL A 182 -3.36 -2.95 2.52
C VAL A 182 -4.31 -4.04 3.00
N LYS A 183 -4.22 -5.23 2.38
CA LYS A 183 -5.04 -6.41 2.73
C LYS A 183 -4.33 -7.35 3.68
N SER A 184 -3.01 -7.48 3.53
CA SER A 184 -2.18 -8.22 4.47
C SER A 184 -0.77 -7.66 4.50
N PHE A 185 -0.16 -7.80 5.67
CA PHE A 185 1.25 -7.60 5.91
C PHE A 185 1.71 -8.76 6.77
N GLU A 186 2.40 -9.70 6.14
CA GLU A 186 2.83 -10.94 6.76
C GLU A 186 4.34 -10.89 6.97
N ILE A 187 4.76 -11.26 8.17
CA ILE A 187 6.14 -11.23 8.62
C ILE A 187 6.47 -12.62 9.14
N ALA A 188 7.51 -13.24 8.57
CA ALA A 188 8.02 -14.51 9.06
C ALA A 188 9.53 -14.43 9.17
N TYR A 189 10.12 -15.17 10.11
CA TYR A 189 11.57 -15.23 10.25
C TYR A 189 12.10 -16.65 10.35
N THR A 190 13.36 -16.81 9.95
CA THR A 190 14.13 -18.05 9.99
C THR A 190 15.49 -17.75 10.64
N MET A 191 15.94 -18.58 11.58
CA MET A 191 17.26 -18.42 12.21
C MET A 191 18.35 -19.04 11.33
N LEU A 192 19.43 -18.29 11.09
CA LEU A 192 20.62 -18.76 10.39
C LEU A 192 21.64 -19.33 11.38
N LYS A 193 22.59 -20.12 10.88
CA LYS A 193 23.61 -20.82 11.70
C LYS A 193 24.52 -19.90 12.54
N ASP A 194 24.57 -18.61 12.21
CA ASP A 194 25.44 -17.60 12.84
C ASP A 194 24.67 -16.61 13.74
N SER A 195 23.50 -17.00 14.27
CA SER A 195 22.61 -16.14 15.09
C SER A 195 22.03 -14.92 14.35
N ASN A 196 22.15 -14.89 13.02
CA ASN A 196 21.45 -13.91 12.18
C ASN A 196 20.03 -14.38 11.87
N TYR A 197 19.11 -13.44 11.67
CA TYR A 197 17.74 -13.72 11.27
C TYR A 197 17.54 -13.40 9.79
N LEU A 198 16.95 -14.34 9.06
CA LEU A 198 16.38 -14.11 7.74
C LEU A 198 14.91 -13.79 7.92
N ILE A 199 14.50 -12.55 7.63
CA ILE A 199 13.13 -12.09 7.82
C ILE A 199 12.51 -11.86 6.44
N ARG A 200 11.31 -12.41 6.25
CA ARG A 200 10.48 -12.29 5.06
C ARG A 200 9.30 -11.39 5.36
N PHE A 201 9.07 -10.43 4.48
CA PHE A 201 7.94 -9.51 4.49
C PHE A 201 7.13 -9.74 3.22
N ASP A 202 5.84 -9.99 3.39
CA ASP A 202 4.88 -10.18 2.32
C ASP A 202 3.77 -9.13 2.47
N ILE A 203 3.59 -8.30 1.44
CA ILE A 203 2.55 -7.26 1.41
C ILE A 203 1.57 -7.61 0.30
N GLU A 204 0.29 -7.68 0.65
CA GLU A 204 -0.82 -7.67 -0.28
C GLU A 204 -1.55 -6.32 -0.19
N ALA A 205 -1.64 -5.61 -1.30
CA ALA A 205 -2.30 -4.31 -1.34
C ALA A 205 -3.10 -4.11 -2.64
N GLU A 206 -4.08 -3.23 -2.57
CA GLU A 206 -4.94 -2.88 -3.69
C GLU A 206 -5.27 -1.38 -3.71
N PRO A 207 -5.57 -0.81 -4.88
CA PRO A 207 -6.02 0.58 -4.95
C PRO A 207 -7.46 0.68 -4.41
N THR A 208 -7.77 1.73 -3.66
CA THR A 208 -9.15 1.99 -3.19
C THR A 208 -10.08 2.30 -4.36
N GLN A 209 -9.57 2.99 -5.38
CA GLN A 209 -10.32 3.33 -6.59
C GLN A 209 -10.02 2.35 -7.74
N TRP A 210 -11.06 1.63 -8.17
CA TRP A 210 -10.97 0.64 -9.25
C TRP A 210 -12.13 0.79 -10.26
N TYR A 211 -11.80 1.04 -11.53
CA TYR A 211 -12.77 1.39 -12.57
C TYR A 211 -13.11 0.24 -13.54
N LEU A 212 -12.52 -0.95 -13.35
CA LEU A 212 -12.81 -2.12 -14.17
C LEU A 212 -13.85 -3.01 -13.49
N ALA A 213 -14.76 -3.56 -14.30
CA ALA A 213 -15.77 -4.50 -13.83
C ALA A 213 -15.15 -5.83 -13.35
N ALA A 214 -15.90 -6.58 -12.54
CA ALA A 214 -15.56 -7.94 -12.15
C ALA A 214 -15.35 -8.81 -13.41
N GLY A 215 -14.22 -9.50 -13.50
CA GLY A 215 -13.84 -10.31 -14.68
C GLY A 215 -12.94 -9.62 -15.70
N ALA A 216 -12.51 -8.38 -15.45
CA ALA A 216 -11.51 -7.73 -16.29
C ALA A 216 -10.16 -8.49 -16.26
N PRO A 217 -9.37 -8.45 -17.35
CA PRO A 217 -8.13 -9.22 -17.48
C PRO A 217 -7.03 -8.77 -16.51
N VAL A 218 -7.16 -7.58 -15.92
CA VAL A 218 -6.22 -7.03 -14.95
C VAL A 218 -6.76 -7.27 -13.54
N LYS A 219 -6.02 -8.02 -12.73
CA LYS A 219 -6.33 -8.18 -11.30
C LYS A 219 -6.07 -6.89 -10.53
N LYS A 220 -6.94 -6.58 -9.56
CA LYS A 220 -6.83 -5.41 -8.67
C LYS A 220 -5.63 -5.54 -7.71
N ILE A 221 -5.39 -6.75 -7.22
CA ILE A 221 -4.41 -7.06 -6.18
C ILE A 221 -2.96 -6.92 -6.71
N VAL A 222 -2.09 -6.42 -5.82
CA VAL A 222 -0.64 -6.33 -5.97
C VAL A 222 0.01 -7.07 -4.81
N HIS A 223 0.86 -8.05 -5.11
CA HIS A 223 1.68 -8.73 -4.12
C HIS A 223 3.13 -8.26 -4.24
N ARG A 224 3.78 -8.00 -3.10
CA ARG A 224 5.20 -7.67 -3.00
C ARG A 224 5.83 -8.44 -1.86
N GLN A 225 7.03 -8.96 -2.10
CA GLN A 225 7.80 -9.71 -1.12
C GLN A 225 9.19 -9.08 -1.01
N ALA A 226 9.69 -9.01 0.22
CA ALA A 226 11.08 -8.70 0.51
C ALA A 226 11.64 -9.75 1.47
N VAL A 227 12.90 -10.12 1.25
CA VAL A 227 13.67 -10.92 2.20
C VAL A 227 14.86 -10.07 2.63
N VAL A 228 15.13 -10.05 3.93
CA VAL A 228 16.26 -9.34 4.53
C VAL A 228 16.95 -10.23 5.54
N SER A 229 18.28 -10.15 5.59
CA SER A 229 19.05 -10.72 6.69
C SER A 229 19.43 -9.59 7.63
N THR A 230 19.35 -9.83 8.94
CA THR A 230 20.06 -8.99 9.91
C THR A 230 21.56 -9.13 9.65
N GLU A 231 22.30 -8.02 9.69
CA GLU A 231 23.76 -8.06 9.67
C GLU A 231 24.24 -7.84 11.11
N GLY A 232 24.50 -8.93 11.83
CA GLY A 232 25.22 -8.84 13.10
C GLY A 232 26.59 -8.21 12.85
N ILE A 233 26.89 -7.08 13.47
CA ILE A 233 28.22 -6.48 13.41
C ILE A 233 29.15 -7.45 14.15
N VAL A 234 29.90 -8.25 13.40
CA VAL A 234 30.96 -9.10 13.92
C VAL A 234 32.11 -8.17 14.30
N TRP A 235 32.33 -7.95 15.59
CA TRP A 235 33.53 -7.31 16.13
C TRP A 235 34.46 -8.36 16.73
#